data_AF-A0AAD7XQF3-F1
#
_entry.id   AF-A0AAD7XQF3-F1
#
_cell.length_a   1.000
_cell.length_b   1.000
_cell.length_c   1.000
_cell.angle_alpha   90.00
_cell.angle_beta   90.00
_cell.angle_gamma   90.00
#
_symmetry.space_group_name_H-M   'P 1'
#
loop_
_entity.id
_entity.type
_entity.pdbx_description
1 polymer ?
#
loop_
_entity_poly.entity_id
_entity_poly.type
_entity_poly.pdbx_seq_one_letter_code
_entity_poly.pdbx_strand_id
1 'polypeptide(L)'
;MWLALVLAGRALADEWITGTYTTGYWDCCKPSCAWSGKGDVDTPVRSCEAETGNVLSDPNVASVCDGGTSASCADNQPFTINDELTMGFAAAAVGGSSGLAGDENCGMCYELVWTDEEFDYGGGAHPNIVGKRHVVQVTNIGFDVTGSHSFDLQIPSAGQGLFDTGCEIQFPDYESEDFDCGNNYGGCNDISGCADLPDDLRAGCEWRFDTSVYGWKTDNGKSDNPYVRFRRVKCPSELVAISGTTPDDDDGYPEIEYVASLGNPSPAPTPRPVSSSATSNLCCFYSASGDACNDCEPGDGDTTGYCSLSEENCYSCGQTATFCSSTCADSSDWYKASEPEKGCAWVSSFTEARCVVKGDDGTFAYESCPVSCSTCRATCEGDDADFYVTDPSKDCTWVGHARTVRCKKAGTTGFAYAQCKHACGLCYYADCADDDDAWQMPGDPSRNCDWVGDFRQNRCVKTGEDGTFAYDGCRHSCKACAATLTGSCSDSTSWYKKDDPAKDCDWVGKLLPTRCVVRGEDTTWAFEGIMHLF
;
A
#
# COMPACT_ATOMS: atom_id res chain seq x y z
N MET A 1 -38.16 39.60 8.42
CA MET A 1 -37.53 39.39 7.10
C MET A 1 -36.47 38.32 7.28
N TRP A 2 -36.86 37.06 7.10
CA TRP A 2 -36.03 35.87 7.32
C TRP A 2 -36.17 35.00 6.06
N LEU A 3 -35.17 34.99 5.17
CA LEU A 3 -35.06 34.01 4.09
C LEU A 3 -33.65 34.04 3.47
N ALA A 4 -32.79 33.14 3.93
CA ALA A 4 -31.50 32.68 3.38
C ALA A 4 -30.84 31.83 4.49
N LEU A 5 -30.23 30.67 4.26
CA LEU A 5 -29.98 29.92 3.03
C LEU A 5 -30.02 28.43 3.41
N VAL A 6 -30.79 27.57 2.72
CA VAL A 6 -30.78 26.12 2.92
C VAL A 6 -30.58 25.43 1.57
N LEU A 7 -29.35 25.52 1.06
CA LEU A 7 -28.89 24.85 -0.16
C LEU A 7 -27.38 24.55 -0.04
N ALA A 8 -27.03 23.55 0.77
CA ALA A 8 -25.73 22.89 0.78
C ALA A 8 -25.94 21.51 1.42
N GLY A 9 -25.99 20.44 0.61
CA GLY A 9 -26.27 19.09 1.14
C GLY A 9 -26.78 18.03 0.15
N ARG A 10 -26.53 18.16 -1.16
CA ARG A 10 -26.74 17.11 -2.18
C ARG A 10 -25.80 17.32 -3.37
N ALA A 11 -24.54 16.89 -3.26
CA ALA A 11 -23.53 17.01 -4.34
C ALA A 11 -22.28 16.10 -4.19
N LEU A 12 -22.36 14.94 -3.51
CA LEU A 12 -21.22 14.00 -3.36
C LEU A 12 -21.43 12.65 -4.08
N ALA A 13 -22.54 12.49 -4.81
CA ALA A 13 -23.00 11.20 -5.35
C ALA A 13 -22.63 10.90 -6.83
N ASP A 14 -22.18 11.92 -7.57
CA ASP A 14 -21.96 11.82 -9.03
C ASP A 14 -20.48 11.90 -9.45
N GLU A 15 -19.56 12.05 -8.49
CA GLU A 15 -18.12 12.05 -8.78
C GLU A 15 -17.60 10.63 -8.94
N TRP A 16 -16.92 10.37 -10.06
CA TRP A 16 -16.33 9.07 -10.38
C TRP A 16 -14.84 9.10 -10.08
N ILE A 17 -14.40 8.18 -9.23
CA ILE A 17 -12.98 7.92 -8.96
C ILE A 17 -12.44 7.08 -10.13
N THR A 18 -11.25 7.42 -10.60
CA THR A 18 -10.61 6.89 -11.82
C THR A 18 -9.13 6.60 -11.55
N GLY A 19 -8.40 6.05 -12.53
CA GLY A 19 -6.97 5.76 -12.36
C GLY A 19 -6.69 4.63 -11.36
N THR A 20 -7.63 3.69 -11.22
CA THR A 20 -7.60 2.63 -10.21
C THR A 20 -7.99 1.28 -10.82
N TYR A 21 -7.54 0.21 -10.20
CA TYR A 21 -7.81 -1.17 -10.63
C TYR A 21 -8.31 -2.02 -9.46
N THR A 22 -8.61 -3.27 -9.77
CA THR A 22 -9.10 -4.27 -8.80
C THR A 22 -8.22 -5.52 -8.82
N THR A 23 -8.10 -6.20 -7.68
CA THR A 23 -7.54 -7.55 -7.61
C THR A 23 -8.64 -8.54 -7.16
N GLY A 24 -8.32 -9.83 -7.06
CA GLY A 24 -9.24 -10.84 -6.56
C GLY A 24 -8.60 -11.66 -5.45
N TYR A 25 -9.38 -12.09 -4.46
CA TYR A 25 -8.94 -12.96 -3.38
C TYR A 25 -10.07 -13.88 -2.88
N TRP A 26 -9.71 -14.97 -2.21
CA TRP A 26 -10.62 -15.73 -1.35
C TRP A 26 -9.79 -16.50 -0.30
N ASP A 27 -9.76 -16.02 0.94
CA ASP A 27 -8.95 -16.55 2.05
C ASP A 27 -9.77 -17.34 3.09
N CYS A 28 -11.09 -17.40 2.90
CA CYS A 28 -12.08 -17.94 3.83
C CYS A 28 -12.10 -17.28 5.23
N CYS A 29 -11.28 -16.26 5.48
CA CYS A 29 -11.21 -15.58 6.77
C CYS A 29 -12.52 -14.85 7.08
N LYS A 30 -12.81 -14.65 8.37
CA LYS A 30 -13.91 -13.76 8.80
C LYS A 30 -13.69 -12.36 8.22
N PRO A 31 -14.61 -11.81 7.41
CA PRO A 31 -14.47 -10.46 6.87
C PRO A 31 -14.42 -9.41 7.98
N SER A 32 -13.56 -8.38 7.86
CA SER A 32 -13.33 -7.43 8.96
C SER A 32 -14.58 -6.64 9.36
N CYS A 33 -15.53 -6.43 8.43
CA CYS A 33 -16.79 -5.74 8.70
C CYS A 33 -17.86 -6.65 9.37
N ALA A 34 -17.53 -7.93 9.62
CA ALA A 34 -18.36 -8.84 10.41
C ALA A 34 -18.11 -8.73 11.94
N TRP A 35 -17.22 -7.82 12.36
CA TRP A 35 -17.01 -7.49 13.76
C TRP A 35 -17.95 -6.37 14.24
N SER A 36 -18.36 -6.43 15.51
CA SER A 36 -19.15 -5.37 16.14
C SER A 36 -18.43 -4.01 16.11
N GLY A 37 -19.15 -2.95 15.78
CA GLY A 37 -18.61 -1.57 15.83
C GLY A 37 -17.71 -1.17 14.66
N LYS A 38 -17.85 -1.85 13.51
CA LYS A 38 -17.22 -1.52 12.23
C LYS A 38 -18.27 -0.94 11.28
N GLY A 39 -17.92 0.13 10.57
CA GLY A 39 -18.86 0.90 9.75
C GLY A 39 -19.89 1.69 10.56
N ASP A 40 -20.70 2.49 9.85
CA ASP A 40 -21.91 3.14 10.36
C ASP A 40 -23.11 2.41 9.73
N VAL A 41 -23.46 1.26 10.32
CA VAL A 41 -24.36 0.24 9.73
C VAL A 41 -25.37 -0.27 10.76
N ASP A 42 -26.53 -0.72 10.26
CA ASP A 42 -27.62 -1.27 11.08
C ASP A 42 -27.21 -2.51 11.90
N THR A 43 -26.37 -3.35 11.30
CA THR A 43 -25.82 -4.59 11.82
C THR A 43 -24.48 -4.90 11.15
N PRO A 44 -23.55 -5.63 11.80
CA PRO A 44 -22.32 -6.10 11.14
C PRO A 44 -22.62 -7.06 9.98
N VAL A 45 -21.68 -7.18 9.05
CA VAL A 45 -21.73 -8.21 7.99
C VAL A 45 -21.85 -9.60 8.62
N ARG A 46 -22.65 -10.48 8.01
CA ARG A 46 -22.73 -11.87 8.44
C ARG A 46 -21.40 -12.59 8.23
N SER A 47 -21.06 -13.42 9.22
CA SER A 47 -20.03 -14.44 9.08
C SER A 47 -20.65 -15.80 9.35
N CYS A 48 -20.04 -16.84 8.79
CA CYS A 48 -20.56 -18.20 8.89
C CYS A 48 -19.70 -19.04 9.82
N GLU A 49 -20.32 -20.03 10.43
CA GLU A 49 -19.64 -21.05 11.21
C GLU A 49 -18.89 -21.98 10.24
N ALA A 50 -17.62 -22.25 10.55
CA ALA A 50 -16.68 -22.92 9.66
C ALA A 50 -17.17 -24.30 9.19
N GLU A 51 -17.44 -25.23 10.12
CA GLU A 51 -17.74 -26.63 9.80
C GLU A 51 -19.13 -26.82 9.17
N THR A 52 -20.07 -25.92 9.45
CA THR A 52 -21.50 -26.12 9.13
C THR A 52 -22.08 -25.11 8.14
N GLY A 53 -21.33 -24.07 7.77
CA GLY A 53 -21.78 -23.00 6.87
C GLY A 53 -22.94 -22.13 7.41
N ASN A 54 -23.38 -22.34 8.66
CA ASN A 54 -24.51 -21.60 9.22
C ASN A 54 -24.11 -20.17 9.62
N VAL A 55 -24.95 -19.19 9.29
CA VAL A 55 -24.78 -17.79 9.74
C VAL A 55 -24.69 -17.72 11.27
N LEU A 56 -23.61 -17.12 11.78
CA LEU A 56 -23.37 -16.91 13.20
C LEU A 56 -24.21 -15.75 13.74
N SER A 57 -24.88 -15.97 14.88
CA SER A 57 -25.66 -14.93 15.57
C SER A 57 -24.82 -14.02 16.48
N ASP A 58 -23.59 -14.42 16.82
CA ASP A 58 -22.66 -13.61 17.61
C ASP A 58 -21.53 -13.06 16.70
N PRO A 59 -21.52 -11.75 16.40
CA PRO A 59 -20.47 -11.13 15.58
C PRO A 59 -19.10 -11.08 16.26
N ASN A 60 -18.95 -11.59 17.49
CA ASN A 60 -17.69 -11.58 18.23
C ASN A 60 -16.99 -12.95 18.29
N VAL A 61 -17.51 -13.98 17.60
CA VAL A 61 -16.79 -15.24 17.37
C VAL A 61 -15.50 -14.94 16.60
N ALA A 62 -14.37 -15.53 17.04
CA ALA A 62 -13.06 -15.30 16.43
C ALA A 62 -12.95 -15.92 15.02
N SER A 63 -12.13 -15.28 14.18
CA SER A 63 -11.86 -15.72 12.80
C SER A 63 -11.21 -17.09 12.77
N VAL A 64 -11.52 -17.93 11.78
CA VAL A 64 -10.77 -19.18 11.50
C VAL A 64 -9.27 -18.91 11.34
N CYS A 65 -8.91 -17.79 10.70
CA CYS A 65 -7.53 -17.35 10.50
C CYS A 65 -6.84 -16.84 11.79
N ASP A 66 -7.59 -16.67 12.89
CA ASP A 66 -7.11 -16.32 14.24
C ASP A 66 -7.30 -17.48 15.25
N GLY A 67 -7.57 -18.70 14.78
CA GLY A 67 -7.80 -19.88 15.64
C GLY A 67 -9.21 -19.96 16.26
N GLY A 68 -10.18 -19.27 15.69
CA GLY A 68 -11.62 -19.39 15.99
C GLY A 68 -12.37 -20.26 14.98
N THR A 69 -13.68 -20.03 14.85
CA THR A 69 -14.60 -20.82 14.00
C THR A 69 -15.53 -19.96 13.13
N SER A 70 -15.24 -18.67 13.00
CA SER A 70 -15.98 -17.73 12.13
C SER A 70 -15.22 -17.54 10.81
N ALA A 71 -15.90 -17.75 9.69
CA ALA A 71 -15.36 -17.70 8.34
C ALA A 71 -16.20 -16.75 7.46
N SER A 72 -15.72 -16.45 6.24
CA SER A 72 -16.58 -15.84 5.21
C SER A 72 -17.69 -16.81 4.82
N CYS A 73 -18.89 -16.30 4.56
CA CYS A 73 -19.99 -17.13 4.08
C CYS A 73 -19.80 -17.45 2.59
N ALA A 74 -20.10 -18.67 2.17
CA ALA A 74 -19.94 -19.08 0.77
C ALA A 74 -20.83 -18.30 -0.22
N ASP A 75 -21.93 -17.70 0.25
CA ASP A 75 -22.79 -16.81 -0.53
C ASP A 75 -22.21 -15.38 -0.70
N ASN A 76 -21.08 -15.04 -0.05
CA ASN A 76 -20.29 -13.83 -0.35
C ASN A 76 -19.50 -13.92 -1.68
N GLN A 77 -19.74 -14.95 -2.49
CA GLN A 77 -19.17 -15.13 -3.82
C GLN A 77 -19.89 -14.24 -4.88
N PRO A 78 -19.24 -13.92 -6.02
CA PRO A 78 -19.81 -13.00 -7.01
C PRO A 78 -20.84 -13.69 -7.90
N PHE A 79 -21.77 -12.91 -8.46
CA PHE A 79 -22.87 -13.43 -9.27
C PHE A 79 -23.31 -12.48 -10.40
N THR A 80 -24.03 -13.03 -11.37
CA THR A 80 -24.50 -12.31 -12.56
C THR A 80 -25.99 -11.97 -12.44
N ILE A 81 -26.34 -10.70 -12.61
CA ILE A 81 -27.74 -10.23 -12.71
C ILE A 81 -28.23 -10.32 -14.16
N ASN A 82 -27.40 -9.85 -15.10
CA ASN A 82 -27.65 -9.88 -16.54
C ASN A 82 -26.34 -9.62 -17.33
N ASP A 83 -26.42 -9.62 -18.65
CA ASP A 83 -25.27 -9.44 -19.55
C ASP A 83 -24.46 -8.14 -19.33
N GLU A 84 -25.04 -7.10 -18.72
CA GLU A 84 -24.38 -5.80 -18.43
C GLU A 84 -24.00 -5.60 -16.96
N LEU A 85 -24.56 -6.39 -16.03
CA LEU A 85 -24.44 -6.19 -14.59
C LEU A 85 -24.15 -7.48 -13.83
N THR A 86 -23.07 -7.44 -13.07
CA THR A 86 -22.71 -8.42 -12.05
C THR A 86 -22.70 -7.77 -10.67
N MET A 87 -22.78 -8.57 -9.60
CA MET A 87 -22.71 -8.10 -8.22
C MET A 87 -21.77 -9.01 -7.42
N GLY A 88 -21.27 -8.51 -6.29
CA GLY A 88 -20.42 -9.30 -5.41
C GLY A 88 -19.98 -8.51 -4.17
N PHE A 89 -18.89 -8.98 -3.56
CA PHE A 89 -18.36 -8.43 -2.32
C PHE A 89 -16.86 -8.16 -2.45
N ALA A 90 -16.33 -7.25 -1.63
CA ALA A 90 -14.94 -6.86 -1.75
C ALA A 90 -14.30 -6.47 -0.40
N ALA A 91 -12.98 -6.54 -0.35
CA ALA A 91 -12.18 -5.76 0.56
C ALA A 91 -11.95 -4.35 -0.02
N ALA A 92 -12.11 -3.30 0.78
CA ALA A 92 -11.70 -1.94 0.39
C ALA A 92 -10.21 -1.73 0.68
N ALA A 93 -9.44 -1.28 -0.31
CA ALA A 93 -8.02 -0.97 -0.18
C ALA A 93 -7.82 0.45 0.40
N VAL A 94 -7.74 0.55 1.73
CA VAL A 94 -7.79 1.84 2.45
C VAL A 94 -6.43 2.53 2.64
N GLY A 95 -5.34 1.89 2.21
CA GLY A 95 -4.00 2.50 2.12
C GLY A 95 -3.70 3.13 0.75
N GLY A 96 -4.68 3.14 -0.17
CA GLY A 96 -4.47 3.51 -1.57
C GLY A 96 -4.81 4.96 -1.93
N SER A 97 -4.53 5.33 -3.19
CA SER A 97 -4.90 6.64 -3.76
C SER A 97 -6.38 6.74 -4.17
N SER A 98 -7.18 5.70 -3.94
CA SER A 98 -8.59 5.57 -4.29
C SER A 98 -9.53 6.45 -3.45
N GLY A 99 -9.06 7.00 -2.33
CA GLY A 99 -9.88 7.81 -1.41
C GLY A 99 -10.81 7.00 -0.50
N LEU A 100 -10.75 5.66 -0.57
CA LEU A 100 -11.34 4.78 0.43
C LEU A 100 -10.52 4.89 1.72
N ALA A 101 -11.18 5.09 2.86
CA ALA A 101 -10.50 5.29 4.14
C ALA A 101 -11.13 4.42 5.24
N GLY A 102 -10.30 3.80 6.08
CA GLY A 102 -10.71 3.21 7.36
C GLY A 102 -11.87 2.22 7.36
N ASP A 103 -12.46 2.07 8.54
CA ASP A 103 -13.60 1.19 8.80
C ASP A 103 -14.92 1.77 8.28
N GLU A 104 -14.96 3.06 7.92
CA GLU A 104 -16.17 3.71 7.42
C GLU A 104 -16.68 3.10 6.12
N ASN A 105 -15.84 2.49 5.26
CA ASN A 105 -16.33 1.80 4.06
C ASN A 105 -17.16 0.55 4.37
N CYS A 106 -17.12 0.00 5.60
CA CYS A 106 -17.82 -1.24 5.94
C CYS A 106 -19.32 -1.15 5.66
N GLY A 107 -19.85 -2.13 4.92
CA GLY A 107 -21.24 -2.20 4.49
C GLY A 107 -21.59 -1.30 3.29
N MET A 108 -20.74 -0.34 2.90
CA MET A 108 -21.01 0.58 1.79
C MET A 108 -20.92 -0.12 0.43
N CYS A 109 -21.76 0.32 -0.52
CA CYS A 109 -21.77 -0.22 -1.87
C CYS A 109 -21.22 0.75 -2.93
N TYR A 110 -20.56 0.19 -3.93
CA TYR A 110 -19.91 0.95 -5.00
C TYR A 110 -20.25 0.34 -6.36
N GLU A 111 -20.61 1.20 -7.32
CA GLU A 111 -20.74 0.84 -8.74
C GLU A 111 -19.38 1.00 -9.40
N LEU A 112 -18.80 -0.11 -9.84
CA LEU A 112 -17.59 -0.18 -10.64
C LEU A 112 -17.99 -0.30 -12.12
N VAL A 113 -17.27 0.40 -12.99
CA VAL A 113 -17.35 0.24 -14.44
C VAL A 113 -15.96 -0.11 -14.96
N TRP A 114 -15.85 -1.25 -15.61
CA TRP A 114 -14.60 -1.75 -16.20
C TRP A 114 -14.10 -0.81 -17.31
N THR A 115 -12.81 -0.50 -17.35
CA THR A 115 -12.20 0.32 -18.41
C THR A 115 -11.02 -0.38 -19.08
N ASP A 116 -10.66 0.09 -20.28
CA ASP A 116 -9.54 -0.37 -21.10
C ASP A 116 -8.22 0.36 -20.78
N GLU A 117 -8.16 1.07 -19.65
CA GLU A 117 -6.94 1.72 -19.16
C GLU A 117 -5.91 0.67 -18.69
N GLU A 118 -4.61 0.94 -18.90
CA GLU A 118 -3.49 0.06 -18.53
C GLU A 118 -2.43 0.81 -17.72
N PHE A 119 -1.63 0.09 -16.92
CA PHE A 119 -0.37 0.54 -16.32
C PHE A 119 0.84 -0.26 -16.88
N ASP A 120 2.05 0.18 -16.57
CA ASP A 120 3.30 -0.33 -17.18
C ASP A 120 3.53 -1.86 -17.04
N TYR A 121 2.84 -2.51 -16.10
CA TYR A 121 3.00 -3.94 -15.76
C TYR A 121 1.67 -4.73 -15.70
N GLY A 122 0.54 -4.17 -16.14
CA GLY A 122 -0.79 -4.77 -15.94
C GLY A 122 -1.95 -3.84 -16.34
N GLY A 123 -3.17 -4.27 -16.08
CA GLY A 123 -4.38 -3.49 -16.41
C GLY A 123 -4.98 -3.83 -17.77
N GLY A 124 -6.04 -3.10 -18.12
CA GLY A 124 -6.89 -3.33 -19.29
C GLY A 124 -7.91 -4.43 -19.03
N ALA A 125 -9.16 -4.06 -18.72
CA ALA A 125 -10.23 -5.05 -18.61
C ALA A 125 -10.48 -5.73 -19.96
N HIS A 126 -10.84 -7.03 -19.94
CA HIS A 126 -11.08 -7.78 -21.16
C HIS A 126 -12.12 -7.08 -22.07
N PRO A 127 -11.92 -6.97 -23.41
CA PRO A 127 -12.80 -6.19 -24.28
C PRO A 127 -14.30 -6.54 -24.24
N ASN A 128 -14.66 -7.76 -23.82
CA ASN A 128 -16.07 -8.17 -23.64
C ASN A 128 -16.74 -7.58 -22.39
N ILE A 129 -15.99 -7.00 -21.45
CA ILE A 129 -16.52 -6.41 -20.21
C ILE A 129 -16.28 -4.91 -20.06
N VAL A 130 -15.42 -4.29 -20.86
CA VAL A 130 -15.23 -2.83 -20.88
C VAL A 130 -16.58 -2.12 -21.01
N GLY A 131 -16.87 -1.19 -20.11
CA GLY A 131 -18.13 -0.46 -20.02
C GLY A 131 -19.28 -1.19 -19.32
N LYS A 132 -19.16 -2.48 -19.00
CA LYS A 132 -20.12 -3.20 -18.13
C LYS A 132 -19.93 -2.81 -16.67
N ARG A 133 -20.94 -3.14 -15.85
CA ARG A 133 -21.03 -2.77 -14.45
C ARG A 133 -20.78 -3.98 -13.53
N HIS A 134 -20.07 -3.72 -12.44
CA HIS A 134 -19.98 -4.63 -11.29
C HIS A 134 -20.29 -3.82 -10.04
N VAL A 135 -21.21 -4.29 -9.20
CA VAL A 135 -21.57 -3.58 -7.96
C VAL A 135 -21.14 -4.40 -6.77
N VAL A 136 -20.27 -3.82 -5.95
CA VAL A 136 -19.68 -4.47 -4.78
C VAL A 136 -20.26 -3.90 -3.50
N GLN A 137 -20.45 -4.75 -2.49
CA GLN A 137 -20.58 -4.32 -1.10
C GLN A 137 -19.26 -4.59 -0.37
N VAL A 138 -18.74 -3.60 0.36
CA VAL A 138 -17.50 -3.73 1.13
C VAL A 138 -17.77 -4.50 2.42
N THR A 139 -17.14 -5.66 2.55
CA THR A 139 -17.28 -6.56 3.71
C THR A 139 -15.97 -6.76 4.46
N ASN A 140 -14.85 -6.35 3.87
CA ASN A 140 -13.52 -6.46 4.46
C ASN A 140 -12.72 -5.16 4.21
N ILE A 141 -11.66 -4.93 4.98
CA ILE A 141 -10.78 -3.77 4.85
C ILE A 141 -9.33 -4.25 4.69
N GLY A 142 -8.72 -3.97 3.54
CA GLY A 142 -7.32 -4.23 3.26
C GLY A 142 -6.44 -3.12 3.83
N PHE A 143 -5.91 -3.32 5.04
CA PHE A 143 -5.05 -2.34 5.73
C PHE A 143 -3.57 -2.41 5.32
N ASP A 144 -3.11 -3.57 4.84
CA ASP A 144 -1.78 -3.84 4.31
C ASP A 144 -1.65 -3.45 2.83
N VAL A 145 -2.78 -3.12 2.20
CA VAL A 145 -2.91 -2.88 0.77
C VAL A 145 -2.51 -1.45 0.41
N THR A 146 -1.40 -1.31 -0.32
CA THR A 146 -0.84 -0.02 -0.76
C THR A 146 -0.75 0.06 -2.28
N GLY A 147 -1.03 1.24 -2.84
CA GLY A 147 -0.94 1.50 -4.28
C GLY A 147 -2.19 2.14 -4.87
N SER A 148 -2.45 1.86 -6.15
CA SER A 148 -3.54 2.49 -6.91
C SER A 148 -4.79 1.63 -7.07
N HIS A 149 -4.87 0.42 -6.49
CA HIS A 149 -6.13 -0.34 -6.50
C HIS A 149 -7.12 0.15 -5.45
N SER A 150 -8.39 -0.14 -5.71
CA SER A 150 -9.53 0.28 -4.89
C SER A 150 -10.18 -0.91 -4.17
N PHE A 151 -10.32 -2.04 -4.85
CA PHE A 151 -11.03 -3.20 -4.31
C PHE A 151 -10.32 -4.51 -4.63
N ASP A 152 -10.25 -5.39 -3.62
CA ASP A 152 -9.94 -6.80 -3.82
C ASP A 152 -11.26 -7.56 -3.77
N LEU A 153 -11.68 -8.08 -4.91
CA LEU A 153 -12.98 -8.72 -5.09
C LEU A 153 -12.94 -10.12 -4.47
N GLN A 154 -13.94 -10.47 -3.66
CA GLN A 154 -14.09 -11.83 -3.14
C GLN A 154 -14.50 -12.74 -4.31
N ILE A 155 -13.57 -13.57 -4.76
CA ILE A 155 -13.72 -14.46 -5.91
C ILE A 155 -13.03 -15.79 -5.57
N PRO A 156 -13.78 -16.88 -5.35
CA PRO A 156 -13.20 -18.21 -5.19
C PRO A 156 -12.24 -18.53 -6.35
N SER A 157 -11.13 -19.22 -6.05
CA SER A 157 -9.97 -19.45 -6.94
C SER A 157 -9.01 -18.28 -7.17
N ALA A 158 -9.28 -17.04 -6.75
CA ALA A 158 -8.41 -15.90 -7.04
C ALA A 158 -7.13 -15.81 -6.17
N GLY A 159 -6.98 -16.69 -5.18
CA GLY A 159 -5.82 -16.75 -4.29
C GLY A 159 -6.17 -16.40 -2.85
N GLN A 160 -5.62 -17.16 -1.89
CA GLN A 160 -5.80 -16.93 -0.45
C GLN A 160 -4.92 -15.79 0.11
N GLY A 161 -3.97 -15.30 -0.67
CA GLY A 161 -3.08 -14.21 -0.31
C GLY A 161 -2.15 -14.57 0.86
N LEU A 162 -2.21 -13.74 1.92
CA LEU A 162 -1.35 -13.88 3.11
C LEU A 162 -1.89 -14.91 4.12
N PHE A 163 -3.17 -15.26 4.05
CA PHE A 163 -3.86 -16.10 5.04
C PHE A 163 -4.36 -17.40 4.40
N ASP A 164 -3.43 -18.34 4.19
CA ASP A 164 -3.61 -19.60 3.42
C ASP A 164 -4.08 -20.80 4.24
N THR A 165 -4.58 -20.56 5.46
CA THR A 165 -5.05 -21.60 6.40
C THR A 165 -6.55 -21.52 6.70
N GLY A 166 -7.22 -20.42 6.34
CA GLY A 166 -8.65 -20.25 6.60
C GLY A 166 -9.52 -21.27 5.87
N CYS A 167 -9.17 -21.59 4.62
CA CYS A 167 -9.98 -22.47 3.77
C CYS A 167 -9.89 -23.94 4.16
N GLU A 168 -8.72 -24.47 4.50
CA GLU A 168 -8.57 -25.84 5.06
C GLU A 168 -9.38 -26.00 6.36
N ILE A 169 -9.45 -24.97 7.20
CA ILE A 169 -10.22 -24.98 8.45
C ILE A 169 -11.73 -24.95 8.16
N GLN A 170 -12.17 -24.17 7.17
CA GLN A 170 -13.59 -24.09 6.79
C GLN A 170 -14.07 -25.36 6.06
N PHE A 171 -13.22 -25.99 5.27
CA PHE A 171 -13.57 -27.13 4.42
C PHE A 171 -12.58 -28.29 4.65
N PRO A 172 -12.66 -29.00 5.79
CA PRO A 172 -11.63 -29.95 6.25
C PRO A 172 -11.49 -31.25 5.43
N ASP A 173 -12.28 -31.41 4.35
CA ASP A 173 -12.14 -32.49 3.37
C ASP A 173 -11.32 -32.07 2.12
N TYR A 174 -10.78 -30.83 2.10
CA TYR A 174 -10.03 -30.21 1.00
C TYR A 174 -8.68 -29.68 1.51
N GLU A 175 -7.68 -29.62 0.63
CA GLU A 175 -6.33 -29.11 0.93
C GLU A 175 -6.19 -27.65 0.44
N SER A 176 -5.26 -26.86 0.99
CA SER A 176 -5.12 -25.43 0.66
C SER A 176 -4.93 -25.17 -0.85
N GLU A 177 -4.26 -26.08 -1.57
CA GLU A 177 -4.05 -25.95 -3.02
C GLU A 177 -5.33 -26.14 -3.86
N ASP A 178 -6.38 -26.78 -3.35
CA ASP A 178 -7.67 -26.92 -4.03
C ASP A 178 -8.37 -25.56 -4.18
N PHE A 179 -8.05 -24.58 -3.32
CA PHE A 179 -8.70 -23.25 -3.31
C PHE A 179 -8.09 -22.24 -4.26
N ASP A 180 -6.86 -22.45 -4.73
CA ASP A 180 -6.13 -21.50 -5.58
C ASP A 180 -5.16 -22.12 -6.60
N CYS A 181 -5.19 -23.44 -6.78
CA CYS A 181 -4.30 -24.20 -7.67
C CYS A 181 -2.81 -24.08 -7.29
N GLY A 182 -2.51 -23.93 -5.99
CA GLY A 182 -1.15 -23.80 -5.46
C GLY A 182 -0.50 -22.46 -5.78
N ASN A 183 -1.30 -21.40 -5.94
CA ASN A 183 -0.86 -20.06 -6.30
C ASN A 183 -1.55 -19.01 -5.43
N ASN A 184 -1.12 -18.86 -4.18
CA ASN A 184 -1.73 -17.98 -3.18
C ASN A 184 -2.01 -16.54 -3.68
N TYR A 185 -1.28 -16.01 -4.67
CA TYR A 185 -1.51 -14.70 -5.26
C TYR A 185 -1.94 -14.79 -6.74
N GLY A 186 -3.23 -14.56 -7.01
CA GLY A 186 -3.84 -14.65 -8.35
C GLY A 186 -4.45 -16.02 -8.67
N GLY A 187 -4.13 -17.04 -7.89
CA GLY A 187 -4.76 -18.36 -7.87
C GLY A 187 -4.83 -19.09 -9.21
N CYS A 188 -5.95 -19.77 -9.44
CA CYS A 188 -6.13 -20.65 -10.59
C CYS A 188 -6.03 -19.92 -11.93
N ASN A 189 -5.37 -20.57 -12.88
CA ASN A 189 -5.02 -19.96 -14.17
C ASN A 189 -6.10 -20.12 -15.24
N ASP A 190 -7.03 -21.06 -15.07
CA ASP A 190 -8.16 -21.33 -15.95
C ASP A 190 -9.27 -22.08 -15.19
N ILE A 191 -10.43 -22.21 -15.84
CA ILE A 191 -11.67 -22.77 -15.28
C ILE A 191 -11.55 -24.24 -14.83
N SER A 192 -10.53 -25.00 -15.25
CA SER A 192 -10.40 -26.40 -14.83
C SER A 192 -10.16 -26.55 -13.32
N GLY A 193 -9.49 -25.57 -12.69
CA GLY A 193 -9.31 -25.55 -11.24
C GLY A 193 -10.61 -25.41 -10.44
N CYS A 194 -11.70 -24.92 -11.05
CA CYS A 194 -13.00 -24.86 -10.39
C CYS A 194 -13.59 -26.25 -10.07
N ALA A 195 -13.07 -27.33 -10.66
CA ALA A 195 -13.51 -28.68 -10.37
C ALA A 195 -13.04 -29.20 -9.01
N ASP A 196 -11.93 -28.66 -8.48
CA ASP A 196 -11.30 -29.10 -7.24
C ASP A 196 -11.85 -28.33 -6.01
N LEU A 197 -12.40 -27.12 -6.21
CA LEU A 197 -13.06 -26.35 -5.16
C LEU A 197 -14.34 -27.01 -4.60
N PRO A 198 -14.68 -26.75 -3.32
CA PRO A 198 -15.94 -27.20 -2.72
C PRO A 198 -17.19 -26.78 -3.51
N ASP A 199 -18.20 -27.65 -3.54
CA ASP A 199 -19.49 -27.46 -4.22
C ASP A 199 -20.09 -26.06 -4.05
N ASP A 200 -20.02 -25.51 -2.83
CA ASP A 200 -20.59 -24.22 -2.48
C ASP A 200 -19.82 -23.01 -3.06
N LEU A 201 -18.55 -23.19 -3.45
CA LEU A 201 -17.67 -22.12 -3.99
C LEU A 201 -17.47 -22.18 -5.51
N ARG A 202 -17.84 -23.30 -6.16
CA ARG A 202 -17.61 -23.48 -7.60
C ARG A 202 -18.29 -22.43 -8.47
N ALA A 203 -19.48 -21.96 -8.09
CA ALA A 203 -20.23 -20.97 -8.86
C ALA A 203 -19.47 -19.62 -9.00
N GLY A 204 -18.85 -19.15 -7.91
CA GLY A 204 -18.00 -17.95 -7.91
C GLY A 204 -16.69 -18.14 -8.65
N CYS A 205 -16.13 -19.36 -8.62
CA CYS A 205 -14.98 -19.71 -9.45
C CYS A 205 -15.33 -19.72 -10.94
N GLU A 206 -16.42 -20.36 -11.34
CA GLU A 206 -16.89 -20.39 -12.74
C GLU A 206 -17.20 -18.96 -13.25
N TRP A 207 -17.87 -18.14 -12.42
CA TRP A 207 -18.14 -16.73 -12.71
C TRP A 207 -16.90 -15.95 -13.14
N ARG A 208 -15.76 -16.16 -12.46
CA ARG A 208 -14.48 -15.50 -12.72
C ARG A 208 -14.05 -15.61 -14.19
N PHE A 209 -14.21 -16.81 -14.75
CA PHE A 209 -13.76 -17.15 -16.10
C PHE A 209 -14.86 -16.91 -17.14
N ASP A 210 -16.12 -17.26 -16.86
CA ASP A 210 -17.25 -17.06 -17.76
C ASP A 210 -17.49 -15.58 -18.08
N THR A 211 -17.27 -14.69 -17.11
CA THR A 211 -17.35 -13.25 -17.32
C THR A 211 -16.08 -12.65 -17.94
N SER A 212 -14.97 -13.39 -17.99
CA SER A 212 -13.64 -12.90 -18.38
C SER A 212 -13.14 -11.71 -17.53
N VAL A 213 -13.49 -11.67 -16.24
CA VAL A 213 -13.06 -10.61 -15.30
C VAL A 213 -11.65 -10.86 -14.78
N TYR A 214 -11.30 -12.13 -14.47
CA TYR A 214 -9.93 -12.57 -14.20
C TYR A 214 -9.67 -13.92 -14.88
N GLY A 215 -9.40 -13.88 -16.17
CA GLY A 215 -8.97 -15.05 -16.95
C GLY A 215 -8.32 -14.67 -18.28
N TRP A 216 -8.04 -13.39 -18.53
CA TRP A 216 -7.46 -12.92 -19.77
C TRP A 216 -5.95 -12.76 -19.63
N LYS A 217 -5.24 -13.86 -19.87
CA LYS A 217 -3.81 -13.77 -20.15
C LYS A 217 -3.61 -12.98 -21.44
N THR A 218 -3.26 -11.70 -21.29
CA THR A 218 -2.57 -10.99 -22.36
C THR A 218 -1.34 -11.80 -22.76
N ASP A 219 -1.09 -11.98 -24.07
CA ASP A 219 0.01 -12.80 -24.62
C ASP A 219 1.43 -12.28 -24.26
N ASN A 220 1.53 -11.28 -23.37
CA ASN A 220 2.72 -10.51 -23.04
C ASN A 220 3.13 -10.58 -21.56
N GLY A 221 2.42 -11.35 -20.71
CA GLY A 221 2.79 -11.54 -19.30
C GLY A 221 2.54 -10.35 -18.37
N LYS A 222 1.58 -9.48 -18.72
CA LYS A 222 1.06 -8.41 -17.84
C LYS A 222 0.08 -8.98 -16.79
N SER A 223 -0.15 -8.28 -15.68
CA SER A 223 -1.18 -8.70 -14.71
C SER A 223 -2.61 -8.49 -15.23
N ASP A 224 -3.47 -9.47 -14.98
CA ASP A 224 -4.89 -9.52 -15.35
C ASP A 224 -5.76 -8.80 -14.30
N ASN A 225 -5.31 -7.64 -13.82
CA ASN A 225 -5.99 -6.85 -12.80
C ASN A 225 -6.78 -5.72 -13.49
N PRO A 226 -8.09 -5.88 -13.76
CA PRO A 226 -8.83 -4.95 -14.59
C PRO A 226 -8.95 -3.57 -13.95
N TYR A 227 -8.77 -2.54 -14.78
CA TYR A 227 -9.04 -1.16 -14.40
C TYR A 227 -10.53 -0.92 -14.23
N VAL A 228 -10.85 -0.03 -13.30
CA VAL A 228 -12.21 0.45 -13.06
C VAL A 228 -12.22 1.96 -12.85
N ARG A 229 -13.36 2.54 -13.16
CA ARG A 229 -13.81 3.76 -12.48
C ARG A 229 -14.96 3.39 -11.55
N PHE A 230 -15.04 4.00 -10.38
CA PHE A 230 -16.08 3.67 -9.40
C PHE A 230 -16.71 4.90 -8.74
N ARG A 231 -17.91 4.71 -8.17
CA ARG A 231 -18.58 5.70 -7.30
C ARG A 231 -19.39 4.99 -6.23
N ARG A 232 -19.67 5.68 -5.12
CA ARG A 232 -20.57 5.16 -4.08
C ARG A 232 -22.03 5.20 -4.56
N VAL A 233 -22.76 4.12 -4.33
CA VAL A 233 -24.17 3.95 -4.70
C VAL A 233 -24.95 3.39 -3.51
N LYS A 234 -26.27 3.51 -3.55
CA LYS A 234 -27.15 2.85 -2.58
C LYS A 234 -27.05 1.33 -2.75
N CYS A 235 -26.98 0.59 -1.64
CA CYS A 235 -26.82 -0.86 -1.68
C CYS A 235 -28.02 -1.58 -2.32
N PRO A 236 -27.80 -2.40 -3.36
CA PRO A 236 -28.85 -3.25 -3.92
C PRO A 236 -29.35 -4.27 -2.89
N SER A 237 -30.67 -4.52 -2.90
CA SER A 237 -31.31 -5.47 -2.00
C SER A 237 -30.75 -6.89 -2.08
N GLU A 238 -30.20 -7.25 -3.23
CA GLU A 238 -29.54 -8.52 -3.54
C GLU A 238 -28.29 -8.73 -2.69
N LEU A 239 -27.47 -7.69 -2.49
CA LEU A 239 -26.27 -7.74 -1.65
C LEU A 239 -26.63 -7.69 -0.16
N VAL A 240 -27.54 -6.79 0.22
CA VAL A 240 -28.03 -6.65 1.60
C VAL A 240 -28.74 -7.93 2.08
N ALA A 241 -29.44 -8.64 1.20
CA ALA A 241 -30.10 -9.91 1.54
C ALA A 241 -29.09 -11.01 1.95
N ILE A 242 -27.92 -11.03 1.31
CA ILE A 242 -26.81 -11.96 1.57
C ILE A 242 -26.03 -11.51 2.82
N SER A 243 -25.42 -10.32 2.78
CA SER A 243 -24.53 -9.82 3.83
C SER A 243 -25.26 -9.50 5.14
N GLY A 244 -26.55 -9.16 5.06
CA GLY A 244 -27.38 -8.74 6.18
C GLY A 244 -27.20 -7.31 6.65
N THR A 245 -26.26 -6.54 6.09
CA THR A 245 -25.90 -5.19 6.56
C THR A 245 -26.37 -4.08 5.62
N THR A 246 -26.86 -3.00 6.20
CA THR A 246 -27.23 -1.76 5.50
C THR A 246 -26.50 -0.56 6.14
N PRO A 247 -25.84 0.32 5.37
CA PRO A 247 -25.32 1.59 5.90
C PRO A 247 -26.45 2.51 6.39
N ASP A 248 -26.23 3.22 7.49
CA ASP A 248 -27.21 4.14 8.08
C ASP A 248 -27.47 5.37 7.19
N ASP A 249 -26.53 5.71 6.29
CA ASP A 249 -26.62 6.81 5.32
C ASP A 249 -26.94 6.38 3.87
N ASP A 250 -27.28 5.09 3.65
CA ASP A 250 -27.43 4.49 2.30
C ASP A 250 -28.51 5.16 1.43
N ASP A 251 -29.63 5.59 2.04
CA ASP A 251 -30.69 6.38 1.38
C ASP A 251 -30.22 7.79 0.91
N GLY A 252 -29.00 8.20 1.26
CA GLY A 252 -28.34 9.39 0.74
C GLY A 252 -27.73 9.23 -0.67
N TYR A 253 -27.60 8.00 -1.15
CA TYR A 253 -26.86 7.64 -2.37
C TYR A 253 -27.79 7.24 -3.53
N PRO A 254 -27.31 7.30 -4.79
CA PRO A 254 -28.14 7.01 -5.95
C PRO A 254 -28.35 5.50 -6.09
N GLU A 255 -29.58 5.10 -6.40
CA GLU A 255 -29.89 3.73 -6.83
C GLU A 255 -29.32 3.49 -8.23
N ILE A 256 -28.75 2.31 -8.45
CA ILE A 256 -28.30 1.87 -9.78
C ILE A 256 -29.50 1.49 -10.66
N GLU A 257 -29.61 2.07 -11.85
CA GLU A 257 -30.68 1.71 -12.80
C GLU A 257 -30.33 0.41 -13.55
N TYR A 258 -31.00 -0.70 -13.20
CA TYR A 258 -30.87 -2.00 -13.88
C TYR A 258 -32.21 -2.71 -14.17
N VAL A 259 -33.35 -2.12 -13.82
CA VAL A 259 -34.68 -2.65 -14.13
C VAL A 259 -35.11 -2.37 -15.59
N ALA A 260 -34.79 -3.34 -16.44
CA ALA A 260 -35.46 -3.67 -17.72
C ALA A 260 -35.60 -2.57 -18.80
N SER A 261 -34.59 -2.45 -19.66
CA SER A 261 -34.67 -1.72 -20.95
C SER A 261 -34.40 -2.61 -22.18
N LEU A 262 -35.31 -3.56 -22.47
CA LEU A 262 -35.46 -4.08 -23.84
C LEU A 262 -35.94 -2.93 -24.77
N GLY A 263 -35.02 -2.12 -25.31
CA GLY A 263 -35.38 -0.75 -25.75
C GLY A 263 -34.60 -0.05 -26.88
N ASN A 264 -33.63 -0.69 -27.54
CA ASN A 264 -32.96 -0.21 -28.78
C ASN A 264 -31.98 1.01 -28.67
N PRO A 265 -30.91 1.08 -29.50
CA PRO A 265 -29.80 2.05 -29.32
C PRO A 265 -29.90 3.31 -30.20
N SER A 266 -29.10 4.33 -29.87
CA SER A 266 -28.80 5.52 -30.69
C SER A 266 -27.31 5.92 -30.51
N PRO A 267 -26.62 6.49 -31.52
CA PRO A 267 -25.18 6.24 -31.70
C PRO A 267 -24.21 7.25 -31.06
N ALA A 268 -22.96 6.80 -30.91
CA ALA A 268 -21.85 7.51 -30.28
C ALA A 268 -21.26 8.69 -31.11
N PRO A 269 -20.60 9.68 -30.45
CA PRO A 269 -19.83 10.73 -31.10
C PRO A 269 -18.34 10.38 -31.28
N THR A 270 -17.76 10.78 -32.42
CA THR A 270 -16.35 10.59 -32.81
C THR A 270 -15.35 11.55 -32.12
N PRO A 271 -14.07 11.13 -31.90
CA PRO A 271 -13.01 11.97 -31.33
C PRO A 271 -12.19 12.78 -32.36
N ARG A 272 -11.34 13.70 -31.87
CA ARG A 272 -10.34 14.49 -32.65
C ARG A 272 -8.99 14.57 -31.90
N PRO A 273 -7.83 14.70 -32.58
CA PRO A 273 -6.50 14.47 -31.97
C PRO A 273 -5.68 15.75 -31.67
N VAL A 274 -4.62 15.62 -30.88
CA VAL A 274 -3.56 16.64 -30.64
C VAL A 274 -2.16 15.99 -30.60
N SER A 275 -1.09 16.78 -30.78
CA SER A 275 0.27 16.36 -31.15
C SER A 275 1.37 16.69 -30.11
N SER A 276 2.56 16.13 -30.36
CA SER A 276 3.80 15.97 -29.58
C SER A 276 4.65 17.18 -29.09
N SER A 277 5.60 16.82 -28.19
CA SER A 277 7.07 17.12 -28.15
C SER A 277 7.67 18.35 -27.44
N ALA A 278 8.64 18.08 -26.54
CA ALA A 278 9.89 18.84 -26.30
C ALA A 278 10.91 18.00 -25.45
N THR A 279 12.22 18.13 -25.72
CA THR A 279 13.36 17.59 -24.91
C THR A 279 14.51 18.62 -24.89
N SER A 280 15.47 18.51 -23.95
CA SER A 280 16.54 19.50 -23.71
C SER A 280 17.94 18.87 -23.55
N ASN A 281 18.98 19.47 -24.16
CA ASN A 281 20.33 18.90 -24.31
C ASN A 281 21.36 19.46 -23.30
N LEU A 282 22.16 18.60 -22.63
CA LEU A 282 23.19 18.96 -21.63
C LEU A 282 24.41 17.99 -21.67
N CYS A 283 25.58 18.40 -21.15
CA CYS A 283 26.72 17.48 -20.88
C CYS A 283 27.23 17.55 -19.42
N CYS A 284 27.67 16.41 -18.88
CA CYS A 284 28.10 16.23 -17.48
C CYS A 284 29.59 15.82 -17.38
N PHE A 285 30.26 16.16 -16.25
CA PHE A 285 31.69 15.91 -16.03
C PHE A 285 32.03 15.40 -14.61
N TYR A 286 33.10 14.62 -14.49
CA TYR A 286 33.62 14.05 -13.23
C TYR A 286 34.82 14.84 -12.65
N SER A 287 35.07 14.68 -11.35
CA SER A 287 36.30 15.15 -10.69
C SER A 287 37.09 14.01 -10.04
N ALA A 288 38.37 14.27 -9.71
CA ALA A 288 39.41 13.25 -9.56
C ALA A 288 39.39 12.37 -8.27
N SER A 289 38.22 12.06 -7.71
CA SER A 289 38.09 11.26 -6.48
C SER A 289 37.16 10.03 -6.53
N GLY A 290 36.16 9.98 -7.44
CA GLY A 290 35.26 8.84 -7.79
C GLY A 290 34.52 8.06 -6.66
N ASP A 291 33.33 7.47 -6.82
CA ASP A 291 32.27 7.42 -7.87
C ASP A 291 31.05 6.66 -7.26
N ALA A 292 29.80 6.72 -7.73
CA ALA A 292 29.09 7.51 -8.75
C ALA A 292 27.57 7.58 -8.37
N CYS A 293 26.74 8.29 -9.15
CA CYS A 293 25.28 8.14 -9.21
C CYS A 293 24.83 7.78 -10.64
N ASN A 294 23.66 7.14 -10.79
CA ASN A 294 23.16 6.59 -12.06
C ASN A 294 22.31 7.58 -12.88
N ASP A 295 22.92 8.49 -13.65
CA ASP A 295 22.27 8.98 -14.89
C ASP A 295 23.26 9.58 -15.91
N CYS A 296 24.16 8.74 -16.43
CA CYS A 296 25.11 9.09 -17.48
C CYS A 296 25.22 7.97 -18.53
N GLU A 297 24.08 7.56 -19.10
CA GLU A 297 24.07 6.72 -20.31
C GLU A 297 24.53 7.54 -21.54
N PRO A 298 25.48 7.04 -22.35
CA PRO A 298 25.97 7.74 -23.53
C PRO A 298 24.98 7.61 -24.71
N GLY A 299 23.90 8.40 -24.69
CA GLY A 299 22.73 8.19 -25.58
C GLY A 299 22.27 9.36 -26.48
N ASP A 300 22.53 10.62 -26.11
CA ASP A 300 21.91 11.76 -26.82
C ASP A 300 22.71 12.28 -28.02
N GLY A 301 22.55 11.59 -29.15
CA GLY A 301 22.63 12.19 -30.50
C GLY A 301 24.01 12.45 -31.12
N ASP A 302 25.12 12.34 -30.40
CA ASP A 302 26.49 12.43 -30.99
C ASP A 302 27.11 11.04 -31.22
N THR A 303 27.26 10.65 -32.48
CA THR A 303 27.94 9.39 -32.87
C THR A 303 29.47 9.47 -32.87
N THR A 304 30.05 10.60 -32.48
CA THR A 304 31.52 10.84 -32.53
C THR A 304 32.19 10.90 -31.16
N GLY A 305 31.44 11.10 -30.07
CA GLY A 305 31.94 11.12 -28.70
C GLY A 305 32.94 12.26 -28.43
N TYR A 306 32.89 13.35 -29.19
CA TYR A 306 33.83 14.46 -29.05
C TYR A 306 33.39 15.48 -27.98
N CYS A 307 32.08 15.75 -27.91
CA CYS A 307 31.53 16.79 -27.04
C CYS A 307 31.62 16.47 -25.54
N SER A 308 31.73 15.19 -25.17
CA SER A 308 31.82 14.72 -23.77
C SER A 308 33.25 14.63 -23.21
N LEU A 309 34.28 14.88 -24.02
CA LEU A 309 35.69 14.69 -23.60
C LEU A 309 36.26 15.84 -22.75
N SER A 310 35.68 17.04 -22.82
CA SER A 310 36.08 18.18 -21.99
C SER A 310 34.99 19.25 -21.95
N GLU A 311 35.01 20.08 -20.91
CA GLU A 311 34.13 21.25 -20.77
C GLU A 311 34.22 22.18 -22.00
N GLU A 312 35.44 22.44 -22.49
CA GLU A 312 35.67 23.27 -23.68
C GLU A 312 35.06 22.66 -24.95
N ASN A 313 35.00 21.33 -25.08
CA ASN A 313 34.33 20.66 -26.20
C ASN A 313 32.79 20.76 -26.06
N CYS A 314 32.23 20.58 -24.86
CA CYS A 314 30.78 20.70 -24.62
C CYS A 314 30.26 22.10 -25.00
N TYR A 315 30.94 23.16 -24.59
CA TYR A 315 30.59 24.53 -25.02
C TYR A 315 30.82 24.75 -26.53
N SER A 316 31.86 24.15 -27.12
CA SER A 316 32.11 24.24 -28.57
C SER A 316 31.03 23.54 -29.40
N CYS A 317 30.35 22.54 -28.83
CA CYS A 317 29.18 21.88 -29.41
C CYS A 317 27.85 22.61 -29.16
N GLY A 318 27.87 23.76 -28.46
CA GLY A 318 26.66 24.55 -28.16
C GLY A 318 25.79 23.99 -27.03
N GLN A 319 26.35 23.13 -26.18
CA GLN A 319 25.68 22.57 -25.00
C GLN A 319 26.21 23.22 -23.70
N THR A 320 25.59 22.91 -22.57
CA THR A 320 25.94 23.48 -21.25
C THR A 320 26.55 22.41 -20.33
N ALA A 321 27.67 22.72 -19.69
CA ALA A 321 28.35 21.86 -18.72
C ALA A 321 27.76 22.00 -17.31
N THR A 322 27.70 20.91 -16.54
CA THR A 322 27.21 20.89 -15.14
C THR A 322 28.16 20.09 -14.22
N PHE A 323 28.22 20.47 -12.94
CA PHE A 323 29.14 19.95 -11.91
C PHE A 323 28.43 19.68 -10.57
N CYS A 324 28.87 18.67 -9.81
CA CYS A 324 28.26 18.27 -8.52
C CYS A 324 29.11 18.65 -7.29
N SER A 325 28.44 18.86 -6.13
CA SER A 325 29.05 19.33 -4.86
C SER A 325 29.25 18.20 -3.82
N SER A 326 30.02 18.47 -2.76
CA SER A 326 30.61 17.45 -1.86
C SER A 326 30.09 17.44 -0.41
N THR A 327 28.87 17.92 -0.15
CA THR A 327 28.25 17.90 1.19
C THR A 327 26.84 17.32 1.10
N CYS A 328 26.52 16.28 1.88
CA CYS A 328 25.16 15.74 1.93
C CYS A 328 24.24 16.76 2.62
N ALA A 329 23.36 17.37 1.84
CA ALA A 329 22.37 18.34 2.28
C ALA A 329 21.15 18.20 1.39
N ASP A 330 19.98 18.47 1.96
CA ASP A 330 18.75 18.63 1.18
C ASP A 330 18.82 19.90 0.33
N SER A 331 18.34 19.84 -0.91
CA SER A 331 18.21 21.00 -1.78
C SER A 331 17.16 21.97 -1.22
N SER A 332 17.56 23.23 -1.03
CA SER A 332 16.63 24.31 -0.69
C SER A 332 15.69 24.68 -1.84
N ASP A 333 16.07 24.31 -3.06
CA ASP A 333 15.48 24.80 -4.30
C ASP A 333 14.65 23.71 -5.00
N TRP A 334 14.62 22.48 -4.45
CA TRP A 334 13.80 21.38 -4.93
C TRP A 334 12.41 21.38 -4.28
N TYR A 335 11.39 21.19 -5.09
CA TYR A 335 9.99 21.04 -4.70
C TYR A 335 9.28 20.09 -5.65
N LYS A 336 8.28 19.37 -5.14
CA LYS A 336 7.43 18.47 -5.93
C LYS A 336 6.89 19.20 -7.17
N ALA A 337 6.88 18.49 -8.30
CA ALA A 337 6.36 19.01 -9.56
C ALA A 337 4.97 19.66 -9.41
N SER A 338 4.84 20.90 -9.87
CA SER A 338 3.65 21.77 -9.82
C SER A 338 3.13 22.11 -8.42
N GLU A 339 3.86 21.82 -7.35
CA GLU A 339 3.46 22.03 -5.95
C GLU A 339 4.62 22.66 -5.13
N PRO A 340 4.93 23.95 -5.33
CA PRO A 340 6.13 24.61 -4.81
C PRO A 340 6.20 24.71 -3.28
N GLU A 341 5.08 24.52 -2.57
CA GLU A 341 5.06 24.41 -1.11
C GLU A 341 5.59 23.06 -0.57
N LYS A 342 5.91 22.10 -1.45
CA LYS A 342 6.28 20.71 -1.10
C LYS A 342 7.76 20.41 -1.37
N GLY A 343 8.65 21.10 -0.65
CA GLY A 343 10.10 20.86 -0.65
C GLY A 343 10.53 19.68 0.24
N CYS A 344 11.83 19.54 0.52
CA CYS A 344 12.39 18.39 1.23
C CYS A 344 11.79 18.13 2.63
N ALA A 345 11.37 19.16 3.38
CA ALA A 345 10.64 18.98 4.65
C ALA A 345 9.27 18.27 4.47
N TRP A 346 8.61 18.44 3.31
CA TRP A 346 7.43 17.66 2.96
C TRP A 346 7.81 16.22 2.57
N VAL A 347 8.98 15.99 1.98
CA VAL A 347 9.48 14.64 1.65
C VAL A 347 9.78 13.82 2.91
N SER A 348 10.53 14.39 3.87
CA SER A 348 10.89 13.70 5.13
C SER A 348 9.68 13.31 5.99
N SER A 349 8.57 14.06 5.91
CA SER A 349 7.34 13.69 6.63
C SER A 349 6.61 12.44 6.09
N PHE A 350 7.02 11.86 4.95
CA PHE A 350 6.62 10.50 4.55
C PHE A 350 7.57 9.92 3.48
N THR A 351 8.78 9.54 3.91
CA THR A 351 9.89 9.18 3.02
C THR A 351 9.57 8.03 2.05
N GLU A 352 8.93 6.96 2.51
CA GLU A 352 8.70 5.74 1.71
C GLU A 352 7.96 6.00 0.38
N ALA A 353 6.93 6.86 0.40
CA ALA A 353 6.20 7.24 -0.82
C ALA A 353 6.74 8.51 -1.49
N ARG A 354 7.36 9.43 -0.73
CA ARG A 354 7.72 10.76 -1.25
C ARG A 354 9.13 10.83 -1.81
N CYS A 355 10.04 9.97 -1.38
CA CYS A 355 11.41 9.92 -1.90
C CYS A 355 11.45 9.52 -3.39
N VAL A 356 10.46 8.80 -3.89
CA VAL A 356 10.31 8.43 -5.31
C VAL A 356 9.47 9.41 -6.13
N VAL A 357 9.11 10.58 -5.58
CA VAL A 357 8.38 11.64 -6.31
C VAL A 357 9.38 12.53 -7.07
N LYS A 358 9.00 13.00 -8.26
CA LYS A 358 9.80 13.96 -9.04
C LYS A 358 9.49 15.42 -8.71
N GLY A 359 10.53 16.25 -8.74
CA GLY A 359 10.41 17.71 -8.66
C GLY A 359 10.08 18.35 -10.01
N ASP A 360 9.86 19.67 -10.02
CA ASP A 360 9.65 20.44 -11.26
C ASP A 360 10.90 20.47 -12.17
N ASP A 361 12.08 20.17 -11.64
CA ASP A 361 13.32 19.96 -12.39
C ASP A 361 13.46 18.54 -12.98
N GLY A 362 12.50 17.65 -12.70
CA GLY A 362 12.50 16.25 -13.15
C GLY A 362 13.35 15.28 -12.31
N THR A 363 14.09 15.77 -11.31
CA THR A 363 14.91 14.94 -10.40
C THR A 363 14.04 14.28 -9.33
N PHE A 364 14.45 13.09 -8.86
CA PHE A 364 13.73 12.43 -7.77
C PHE A 364 14.08 13.03 -6.40
N ALA A 365 13.11 13.00 -5.49
CA ALA A 365 13.28 13.49 -4.13
C ALA A 365 14.40 12.74 -3.35
N TYR A 366 14.69 11.47 -3.64
CA TYR A 366 15.80 10.74 -3.02
C TYR A 366 17.19 11.24 -3.48
N GLU A 367 17.26 11.98 -4.58
CA GLU A 367 18.47 12.54 -5.19
C GLU A 367 18.67 13.98 -4.69
N SER A 368 17.59 14.76 -4.70
CA SER A 368 17.60 16.19 -4.34
C SER A 368 17.31 16.46 -2.86
N CYS A 369 16.80 15.48 -2.11
CA CYS A 369 16.57 15.55 -0.65
C CYS A 369 17.23 14.37 0.10
N PRO A 370 18.56 14.17 -0.02
CA PRO A 370 19.21 12.96 0.46
C PRO A 370 19.32 12.84 1.99
N VAL A 371 19.19 13.95 2.73
CA VAL A 371 19.09 13.91 4.21
C VAL A 371 17.68 13.49 4.58
N SER A 372 16.66 14.15 4.02
CA SER A 372 15.25 13.82 4.25
C SER A 372 14.93 12.38 3.88
N CYS A 373 15.51 11.85 2.80
CA CYS A 373 15.31 10.48 2.32
C CYS A 373 16.23 9.43 2.95
N SER A 374 17.12 9.82 3.87
CA SER A 374 18.12 8.92 4.47
C SER A 374 18.99 8.19 3.43
N THR A 375 19.22 8.82 2.26
CA THR A 375 20.11 8.34 1.21
C THR A 375 21.52 8.93 1.30
N CYS A 376 21.80 9.81 2.27
CA CYS A 376 23.16 10.16 2.66
C CYS A 376 23.99 8.90 2.97
N ARG A 377 25.10 8.73 2.26
CA ARG A 377 25.95 7.53 2.36
C ARG A 377 26.82 7.54 3.62
N ALA A 378 26.62 6.55 4.49
CA ALA A 378 27.57 6.16 5.54
C ALA A 378 28.64 5.20 4.98
N THR A 379 29.83 5.19 5.57
CA THR A 379 30.92 4.29 5.18
C THR A 379 30.80 2.92 5.86
N CYS A 380 30.37 1.90 5.11
CA CYS A 380 30.49 0.49 5.51
C CYS A 380 31.03 -0.35 4.34
N GLU A 381 31.63 -1.51 4.62
CA GLU A 381 32.12 -2.42 3.56
C GLU A 381 30.95 -2.83 2.65
N GLY A 382 31.18 -2.74 1.34
CA GLY A 382 30.12 -2.78 0.33
C GLY A 382 29.48 -4.15 0.12
N ASP A 383 28.52 -4.18 -0.81
CA ASP A 383 27.86 -5.40 -1.25
C ASP A 383 28.87 -6.42 -1.84
N ASP A 384 28.70 -7.69 -1.50
CA ASP A 384 29.51 -8.82 -1.99
C ASP A 384 29.23 -9.09 -3.48
N ALA A 385 30.21 -8.80 -4.33
CA ALA A 385 30.10 -8.95 -5.78
C ALA A 385 29.98 -10.41 -6.25
N ASP A 386 30.34 -11.39 -5.42
CA ASP A 386 30.21 -12.82 -5.72
C ASP A 386 28.87 -13.41 -5.21
N PHE A 387 28.06 -12.62 -4.50
CA PHE A 387 26.73 -13.02 -4.05
C PHE A 387 25.71 -13.00 -5.18
N TYR A 388 25.02 -14.12 -5.39
CA TYR A 388 23.77 -14.17 -6.14
C TYR A 388 22.85 -15.31 -5.69
N VAL A 389 21.55 -15.17 -5.96
CA VAL A 389 20.53 -16.19 -5.64
C VAL A 389 20.22 -17.03 -6.86
N THR A 390 20.66 -18.30 -6.90
CA THR A 390 20.42 -19.31 -7.95
C THR A 390 21.00 -19.03 -9.35
N ASP A 391 21.01 -17.78 -9.81
CA ASP A 391 21.55 -17.33 -11.10
C ASP A 391 22.26 -15.97 -10.92
N PRO A 392 23.39 -15.70 -11.62
CA PRO A 392 24.16 -14.46 -11.45
C PRO A 392 23.39 -13.15 -11.68
N SER A 393 22.24 -13.16 -12.35
CA SER A 393 21.42 -11.94 -12.52
C SER A 393 20.66 -11.54 -11.24
N LYS A 394 20.70 -12.34 -10.17
CA LYS A 394 20.02 -12.09 -8.88
C LYS A 394 21.03 -11.74 -7.80
N ASP A 395 21.87 -10.76 -8.12
CA ASP A 395 22.93 -10.20 -7.29
C ASP A 395 22.41 -9.27 -6.18
N CYS A 396 23.30 -8.54 -5.52
CA CYS A 396 22.94 -7.55 -4.52
C CYS A 396 22.12 -6.36 -5.08
N THR A 397 22.30 -5.97 -6.35
CA THR A 397 21.44 -4.95 -6.97
C THR A 397 20.00 -5.45 -7.08
N TRP A 398 19.80 -6.70 -7.52
CA TRP A 398 18.50 -7.35 -7.50
C TRP A 398 17.90 -7.44 -6.07
N VAL A 399 18.72 -7.70 -5.05
CA VAL A 399 18.28 -7.67 -3.64
C VAL A 399 17.76 -6.28 -3.23
N GLY A 400 18.50 -5.22 -3.57
CA GLY A 400 18.16 -3.84 -3.17
C GLY A 400 16.82 -3.34 -3.69
N HIS A 401 16.35 -3.86 -4.83
CA HIS A 401 15.06 -3.49 -5.42
C HIS A 401 13.84 -4.03 -4.64
N ALA A 402 14.00 -4.98 -3.71
CA ALA A 402 12.91 -5.40 -2.80
C ALA A 402 13.47 -5.89 -1.45
N ARG A 403 14.09 -4.95 -0.72
CA ARG A 403 14.87 -5.17 0.50
C ARG A 403 14.16 -6.07 1.54
N THR A 404 12.88 -5.80 1.81
CA THR A 404 12.08 -6.50 2.85
C THR A 404 11.98 -8.01 2.64
N VAL A 405 11.95 -8.46 1.38
CA VAL A 405 11.74 -9.87 1.01
C VAL A 405 12.99 -10.54 0.43
N ARG A 406 13.89 -9.78 -0.23
CA ARG A 406 15.10 -10.32 -0.86
C ARG A 406 16.28 -10.43 0.11
N CYS A 407 16.40 -9.57 1.11
CA CYS A 407 17.47 -9.65 2.12
C CYS A 407 17.41 -10.94 2.97
N LYS A 408 16.27 -11.62 3.02
CA LYS A 408 16.13 -12.91 3.71
C LYS A 408 16.54 -14.13 2.85
N LYS A 409 16.91 -13.94 1.57
CA LYS A 409 17.23 -15.04 0.66
C LYS A 409 18.66 -15.55 0.87
N ALA A 410 18.84 -16.87 0.82
CA ALA A 410 20.16 -17.51 0.72
C ALA A 410 20.66 -17.44 -0.73
N GLY A 411 21.94 -17.12 -0.89
CA GLY A 411 22.66 -17.10 -2.17
C GLY A 411 23.98 -17.87 -2.09
N THR A 412 24.84 -17.67 -3.08
CA THR A 412 26.12 -18.39 -3.26
C THR A 412 27.10 -18.28 -2.09
N THR A 413 27.20 -17.09 -1.48
CA THR A 413 28.23 -16.78 -0.47
C THR A 413 27.67 -16.64 0.96
N GLY A 414 26.35 -16.65 1.13
CA GLY A 414 25.69 -16.48 2.43
C GLY A 414 24.21 -16.11 2.31
N PHE A 415 23.66 -15.43 3.31
CA PHE A 415 22.35 -14.79 3.21
C PHE A 415 22.47 -13.34 2.73
N ALA A 416 21.51 -12.88 1.94
CA ALA A 416 21.51 -11.55 1.35
C ALA A 416 21.64 -10.40 2.37
N TYR A 417 21.08 -10.50 3.58
CA TYR A 417 21.24 -9.47 4.62
C TYR A 417 22.69 -9.35 5.12
N ALA A 418 23.47 -10.43 5.05
CA ALA A 418 24.86 -10.47 5.48
C ALA A 418 25.83 -10.09 4.35
N GLN A 419 25.49 -10.46 3.10
CA GLN A 419 26.35 -10.26 1.93
C GLN A 419 26.03 -8.97 1.15
N CYS A 420 24.77 -8.51 1.17
CA CYS A 420 24.29 -7.32 0.46
C CYS A 420 23.90 -6.19 1.42
N LYS A 421 24.79 -5.86 2.35
CA LYS A 421 24.51 -4.92 3.45
C LYS A 421 24.10 -3.53 2.98
N HIS A 422 24.68 -3.04 1.88
CA HIS A 422 24.36 -1.73 1.35
C HIS A 422 23.01 -1.76 0.60
N ALA A 423 22.80 -2.74 -0.28
CA ALA A 423 21.52 -2.93 -0.98
C ALA A 423 20.33 -3.11 -0.02
N CYS A 424 20.55 -3.84 1.08
CA CYS A 424 19.57 -4.08 2.14
C CYS A 424 19.30 -2.86 3.05
N GLY A 425 20.04 -1.76 2.93
CA GLY A 425 19.93 -0.62 3.83
C GLY A 425 20.40 -0.93 5.26
N LEU A 426 21.38 -1.83 5.39
CA LEU A 426 21.97 -2.30 6.64
C LEU A 426 23.38 -1.72 6.91
N CYS A 427 23.89 -0.83 6.05
CA CYS A 427 25.02 0.03 6.43
C CYS A 427 24.56 1.03 7.50
N TYR A 428 25.04 0.85 8.73
CA TYR A 428 24.87 1.80 9.83
C TYR A 428 26.22 2.37 10.28
N TYR A 429 26.18 3.58 10.84
CA TYR A 429 27.36 4.26 11.39
C TYR A 429 27.95 3.46 12.56
N ALA A 430 29.28 3.44 12.67
CA ALA A 430 30.04 2.53 13.52
C ALA A 430 29.97 2.79 15.05
N ASP A 431 29.05 3.64 15.51
CA ASP A 431 29.00 4.18 16.88
C ASP A 431 27.62 3.99 17.56
N CYS A 432 26.92 2.88 17.30
CA CYS A 432 25.77 2.46 18.11
C CYS A 432 26.18 1.38 19.12
N ALA A 433 25.53 1.38 20.29
CA ALA A 433 25.63 0.28 21.24
C ALA A 433 24.67 -0.84 20.79
N ASP A 434 25.17 -2.08 20.85
CA ASP A 434 24.42 -3.29 20.53
C ASP A 434 23.12 -3.41 21.36
N ASP A 435 22.22 -4.31 20.94
CA ASP A 435 21.08 -4.71 21.78
C ASP A 435 21.59 -5.32 23.11
N ASP A 436 20.93 -5.00 24.22
CA ASP A 436 21.23 -5.59 25.52
C ASP A 436 20.70 -7.04 25.55
N ASP A 437 21.61 -8.00 25.40
CA ASP A 437 21.35 -9.44 25.49
C ASP A 437 20.65 -9.87 26.80
N ALA A 438 20.65 -9.04 27.86
CA ALA A 438 19.94 -9.30 29.11
C ALA A 438 18.50 -8.78 29.12
N TRP A 439 18.08 -7.99 28.11
CA TRP A 439 16.72 -7.44 28.05
C TRP A 439 15.71 -8.52 27.65
N GLN A 440 14.70 -8.72 28.51
CA GLN A 440 13.63 -9.69 28.30
C GLN A 440 12.32 -9.25 28.98
N MET A 441 11.17 -9.72 28.47
CA MET A 441 9.88 -9.48 29.12
C MET A 441 9.77 -10.15 30.51
N PRO A 442 9.14 -9.47 31.49
CA PRO A 442 8.88 -10.06 32.81
C PRO A 442 8.14 -11.40 32.72
N GLY A 443 8.79 -12.48 33.19
CA GLY A 443 8.22 -13.82 33.26
C GLY A 443 8.25 -14.65 31.97
N ASP A 444 8.84 -14.15 30.87
CA ASP A 444 9.03 -14.93 29.64
C ASP A 444 10.39 -14.59 28.95
N PRO A 445 11.47 -15.32 29.30
CA PRO A 445 12.80 -15.14 28.71
C PRO A 445 12.89 -15.36 27.19
N SER A 446 11.87 -15.97 26.55
CA SER A 446 11.85 -16.13 25.09
C SER A 446 11.54 -14.82 24.35
N ARG A 447 11.10 -13.79 25.08
CA ARG A 447 10.75 -12.47 24.55
C ARG A 447 11.87 -11.47 24.79
N ASN A 448 13.00 -11.74 24.13
CA ASN A 448 14.22 -10.94 24.10
C ASN A 448 14.15 -9.85 23.01
N CYS A 449 15.29 -9.23 22.69
CA CYS A 449 15.37 -8.22 21.64
C CYS A 449 15.00 -8.72 20.23
N ASP A 450 15.30 -9.96 19.85
CA ASP A 450 14.84 -10.52 18.56
C ASP A 450 13.30 -10.51 18.47
N TRP A 451 12.64 -10.97 19.54
CA TRP A 451 11.18 -10.91 19.65
C TRP A 451 10.67 -9.47 19.61
N VAL A 452 11.39 -8.48 20.14
CA VAL A 452 11.04 -7.06 19.99
C VAL A 452 11.16 -6.62 18.52
N GLY A 453 12.24 -7.01 17.84
CA GLY A 453 12.55 -6.67 16.45
C GLY A 453 11.52 -7.16 15.43
N ASP A 454 10.89 -8.30 15.69
CA ASP A 454 9.81 -8.86 14.86
C ASP A 454 8.56 -7.97 14.77
N PHE A 455 8.28 -7.14 15.79
CA PHE A 455 7.04 -6.32 15.83
C PHE A 455 7.24 -4.97 16.53
N ARG A 456 8.28 -4.25 16.08
CA ARG A 456 8.82 -3.00 16.65
C ARG A 456 7.76 -2.03 17.18
N GLN A 457 6.77 -1.69 16.34
CA GLN A 457 5.71 -0.71 16.62
C GLN A 457 5.00 -0.95 17.96
N ASN A 458 4.77 -2.22 18.32
CA ASN A 458 4.04 -2.60 19.54
C ASN A 458 4.95 -3.12 20.66
N ARG A 459 6.18 -3.55 20.34
CA ARG A 459 7.08 -4.22 21.29
C ARG A 459 8.15 -3.28 21.86
N CYS A 460 8.58 -2.26 21.13
CA CYS A 460 9.58 -1.27 21.58
C CYS A 460 9.10 -0.38 22.74
N VAL A 461 7.79 -0.31 22.98
CA VAL A 461 7.18 0.41 24.12
C VAL A 461 6.94 -0.46 25.35
N LYS A 462 7.38 -1.73 25.34
CA LYS A 462 7.27 -2.63 26.50
C LYS A 462 8.42 -2.41 27.48
N THR A 463 8.17 -2.71 28.75
CA THR A 463 9.17 -2.61 29.82
C THR A 463 9.67 -4.01 30.18
N GLY A 464 10.99 -4.17 30.25
CA GLY A 464 11.66 -5.42 30.58
C GLY A 464 11.61 -5.76 32.06
N GLU A 465 12.11 -6.94 32.42
CA GLU A 465 12.20 -7.42 33.80
C GLU A 465 13.09 -6.54 34.69
N ASP A 466 14.08 -5.88 34.10
CA ASP A 466 14.98 -4.90 34.72
C ASP A 466 14.35 -3.52 34.95
N GLY A 467 13.17 -3.26 34.37
CA GLY A 467 12.47 -1.98 34.40
C GLY A 467 12.87 -1.00 33.29
N THR A 468 13.74 -1.37 32.34
CA THR A 468 14.08 -0.52 31.18
C THR A 468 13.10 -0.77 30.03
N PHE A 469 12.92 0.22 29.16
CA PHE A 469 12.08 0.05 27.98
C PHE A 469 12.82 -0.68 26.85
N ALA A 470 12.08 -1.46 26.07
CA ALA A 470 12.59 -2.18 24.91
C ALA A 470 13.26 -1.27 23.87
N TYR A 471 12.82 -0.01 23.69
CA TYR A 471 13.52 0.94 22.80
C TYR A 471 14.91 1.33 23.31
N ASP A 472 15.17 1.20 24.61
CA ASP A 472 16.39 1.66 25.27
C ASP A 472 17.37 0.51 25.56
N GLY A 473 16.84 -0.69 25.83
CA GLY A 473 17.60 -1.94 25.89
C GLY A 473 17.84 -2.59 24.52
N CYS A 474 16.83 -2.63 23.64
CA CYS A 474 16.90 -3.26 22.33
C CYS A 474 16.98 -2.22 21.19
N ARG A 475 18.02 -1.38 21.20
CA ARG A 475 18.16 -0.22 20.29
C ARG A 475 18.26 -0.60 18.82
N HIS A 476 19.00 -1.65 18.45
CA HIS A 476 19.08 -2.16 17.08
C HIS A 476 17.75 -2.76 16.66
N SER A 477 17.20 -3.67 17.48
CA SER A 477 15.92 -4.30 17.20
C SER A 477 14.78 -3.28 17.08
N CYS A 478 14.82 -2.18 17.81
CA CYS A 478 13.87 -1.08 17.72
C CYS A 478 14.18 0.01 16.68
N LYS A 479 15.35 -0.01 16.04
CA LYS A 479 15.87 1.10 15.21
C LYS A 479 15.93 2.44 15.95
N ALA A 480 16.18 2.42 17.26
CA ALA A 480 16.21 3.59 18.15
C ALA A 480 17.60 4.26 18.23
N CYS A 481 18.49 3.97 17.27
CA CYS A 481 19.82 4.57 17.19
C CYS A 481 19.72 6.01 16.67
N ALA A 482 19.79 6.99 17.58
CA ALA A 482 19.76 8.41 17.22
C ALA A 482 20.92 8.76 16.28
N ALA A 483 20.62 9.45 15.18
CA ALA A 483 21.64 10.16 14.41
C ALA A 483 22.32 11.21 15.32
N THR A 484 23.62 11.41 15.17
CA THR A 484 24.38 12.39 15.94
C THR A 484 23.99 13.81 15.52
N LEU A 485 22.86 14.31 16.04
CA LEU A 485 22.37 15.66 15.81
C LEU A 485 23.32 16.66 16.48
N THR A 486 24.31 17.14 15.72
CA THR A 486 25.16 18.28 16.09
C THR A 486 24.39 19.60 15.92
N GLY A 487 23.24 19.70 16.57
CA GLY A 487 22.36 20.85 16.62
C GLY A 487 21.57 20.79 17.92
N SER A 488 21.39 21.93 18.60
CA SER A 488 20.72 21.94 19.90
C SER A 488 19.23 21.61 19.76
N CYS A 489 18.82 20.41 20.17
CA CYS A 489 17.42 20.11 20.39
C CYS A 489 16.84 21.10 21.41
N SER A 490 15.61 21.55 21.17
CA SER A 490 14.86 22.41 22.07
C SER A 490 13.39 22.16 21.82
N ASP A 491 12.62 21.95 22.89
CA ASP A 491 11.18 21.76 22.77
C ASP A 491 10.50 23.02 22.21
N SER A 492 9.38 22.81 21.51
CA SER A 492 8.58 23.90 20.99
C SER A 492 8.02 24.74 22.13
N THR A 493 8.55 25.95 22.28
CA THR A 493 8.10 26.92 23.30
C THR A 493 6.70 27.49 23.04
N SER A 494 6.11 27.16 21.89
CA SER A 494 4.75 27.56 21.48
C SER A 494 3.74 26.42 21.46
N TRP A 495 4.16 25.16 21.68
CA TRP A 495 3.27 24.02 21.63
C TRP A 495 2.50 23.84 22.95
N TYR A 496 1.18 23.65 22.84
CA TYR A 496 0.30 23.28 23.94
C TYR A 496 -0.88 22.49 23.41
N LYS A 497 -1.46 21.63 24.27
CA LYS A 497 -2.65 20.84 23.95
C LYS A 497 -3.78 21.74 23.46
N LYS A 498 -4.44 21.32 22.38
CA LYS A 498 -5.65 21.95 21.86
C LYS A 498 -6.69 22.24 22.96
N ASP A 499 -7.24 23.45 22.94
CA ASP A 499 -8.22 23.99 23.89
C ASP A 499 -7.73 24.09 25.37
N ASP A 500 -6.45 23.83 25.67
CA ASP A 500 -5.91 23.89 27.05
C ASP A 500 -4.44 24.37 27.12
N PRO A 501 -4.20 25.70 27.08
CA PRO A 501 -2.85 26.29 27.08
C PRO A 501 -2.01 26.05 28.34
N ALA A 502 -2.57 25.46 29.40
CA ALA A 502 -1.83 25.06 30.60
C ALA A 502 -1.18 23.67 30.46
N LYS A 503 -1.29 23.04 29.28
CA LYS A 503 -0.80 21.70 28.96
C LYS A 503 0.23 21.76 27.83
N ASP A 504 1.37 22.35 28.18
CA ASP A 504 2.58 22.50 27.37
C ASP A 504 3.42 21.21 27.28
N CYS A 505 4.58 21.30 26.63
CA CYS A 505 5.60 20.24 26.56
C CYS A 505 5.97 19.68 27.94
N ASP A 506 6.03 20.58 28.93
CA ASP A 506 6.34 20.28 30.32
C ASP A 506 5.23 19.44 30.98
N TRP A 507 3.96 19.65 30.62
CA TRP A 507 2.84 18.79 31.01
C TRP A 507 2.87 17.42 30.32
N VAL A 508 3.30 17.34 29.06
CA VAL A 508 3.41 16.08 28.31
C VAL A 508 4.51 15.19 28.91
N GLY A 509 5.71 15.73 29.14
CA GLY A 509 6.85 15.02 29.73
C GLY A 509 6.56 14.40 31.11
N LYS A 510 5.53 14.87 31.82
CA LYS A 510 5.08 14.31 33.11
C LYS A 510 4.27 13.01 32.99
N LEU A 511 3.91 12.52 31.79
CA LEU A 511 3.23 11.22 31.60
C LEU A 511 3.38 10.66 30.16
N LEU A 512 4.60 10.27 29.82
CA LEU A 512 4.93 9.57 28.57
C LEU A 512 4.57 8.07 28.65
N PRO A 513 4.29 7.38 27.53
CA PRO A 513 4.01 7.92 26.20
C PRO A 513 2.55 8.38 26.05
N THR A 514 1.71 8.20 27.07
CA THR A 514 0.26 8.46 27.04
C THR A 514 -0.12 9.88 26.61
N ARG A 515 0.76 10.87 26.86
CA ARG A 515 0.56 12.26 26.42
C ARG A 515 1.21 12.61 25.08
N CYS A 516 2.05 11.75 24.50
CA CYS A 516 2.65 11.96 23.17
C CYS A 516 1.60 11.96 22.05
N VAL A 517 0.57 11.11 22.19
CA VAL A 517 -0.55 10.97 21.25
C VAL A 517 -1.67 12.02 21.48
N VAL A 518 -1.29 13.22 21.93
CA VAL A 518 -2.22 14.34 22.14
C VAL A 518 -1.96 15.39 21.07
N ARG A 519 -3.01 15.87 20.39
CA ARG A 519 -2.93 16.96 19.40
C ARG A 519 -2.79 18.32 20.10
N GLY A 520 -1.88 19.15 19.60
CA GLY A 520 -1.73 20.55 19.94
C GLY A 520 -2.76 21.44 19.25
N GLU A 521 -2.81 22.71 19.64
CA GLU A 521 -3.66 23.74 19.00
C GLU A 521 -3.30 23.95 17.52
N ASP A 522 -2.01 23.85 17.19
CA ASP A 522 -1.45 23.88 15.83
C ASP A 522 -1.70 22.59 15.02
N THR A 523 -2.47 21.65 15.59
CA THR A 523 -2.77 20.31 15.08
C THR A 523 -1.59 19.34 15.02
N THR A 524 -0.37 19.70 15.41
CA THR A 524 0.75 18.75 15.52
C THR A 524 0.51 17.78 16.69
N TRP A 525 1.11 16.60 16.66
CA TRP A 525 1.14 15.71 17.82
C TRP A 525 2.18 16.18 18.85
N ALA A 526 1.96 15.86 20.12
CA ALA A 526 2.86 16.27 21.19
C ALA A 526 4.29 15.72 21.05
N PHE A 527 4.48 14.57 20.39
CA PHE A 527 5.82 14.07 20.06
C PHE A 527 6.53 14.88 18.96
N GLU A 528 5.79 15.61 18.12
CA GLU A 528 6.35 16.49 17.08
C GLU A 528 6.77 17.85 17.66
N GLY A 529 6.13 18.27 18.77
CA GLY A 529 6.48 19.48 19.52
C GLY A 529 7.59 19.31 20.55
N ILE A 530 7.97 18.07 20.89
CA ILE A 530 8.89 17.75 22.00
C ILE A 530 10.08 16.97 21.45
N MET A 531 11.13 17.71 21.08
CA MET A 531 12.36 17.18 20.48
C MET A 531 13.46 16.91 21.53
N HIS A 532 13.20 17.19 22.81
CA HIS A 532 14.19 17.04 23.88
C HIS A 532 14.03 15.74 24.71
N LEU A 533 13.03 14.92 24.40
CA LEU A 533 12.70 13.65 25.09
C LEU A 533 12.73 12.41 24.17
N PHE A 534 13.34 12.54 22.97
CA PHE A 534 13.62 11.46 22.02
C PHE A 534 15.10 11.51 21.61
#